data_AF-A0AAW7KCT2-F1
#
_entry.id   AF-A0AAW7KCT2-F1
#
_cell.length_a   1.000
_cell.length_b   1.000
_cell.length_c   1.000
_cell.angle_alpha   90.00
_cell.angle_beta   90.00
_cell.angle_gamma   90.00
#
_symmetry.space_group_name_H-M   'P 1'
#
loop_
_entity.id
_entity.type
_entity.pdbx_description
1 polymer ?
#
loop_
_entity_poly.entity_id
_entity_poly.type
_entity_poly.pdbx_seq_one_letter_code
_entity_poly.pdbx_strand_id
1 'polypeptide(L)'
;MKTRKYKNYTAIYLETISINEFTKSIEKYKQVKKTEKYVVIRPTKKAINDFIQSHPLLLSECTIGDSYELLGIQFDVVDKYKSLVTFSYLNREGKKEEVTPFIQSTAPVAGVLLETIFEYVTGKLLYF
;
A
#
# COMPACT_ATOMS: atom_id res chain seq x y z
N MET A 1 12.40 -9.65 -8.10
CA MET A 1 12.67 -8.31 -7.54
C MET A 1 13.88 -7.64 -8.17
N LYS A 2 13.65 -6.65 -9.02
CA LYS A 2 14.71 -5.90 -9.73
C LYS A 2 15.19 -4.71 -8.91
N THR A 3 16.50 -4.43 -8.97
CA THR A 3 17.11 -3.23 -8.41
C THR A 3 17.62 -2.35 -9.55
N ARG A 4 17.38 -1.04 -9.50
CA ARG A 4 17.86 -0.09 -10.51
C ARG A 4 18.52 1.11 -9.84
N LYS A 5 19.75 1.40 -10.26
CA LYS A 5 20.50 2.57 -9.81
C LYS A 5 20.13 3.80 -10.65
N TYR A 6 19.84 4.89 -9.97
CA TYR A 6 19.65 6.23 -10.53
C TYR A 6 20.75 7.16 -10.03
N LYS A 7 20.82 8.37 -10.58
CA LYS A 7 21.84 9.36 -10.22
C LYS A 7 21.91 9.61 -8.70
N ASN A 8 20.75 9.68 -8.03
CA ASN A 8 20.65 10.09 -6.63
C ASN A 8 20.13 8.99 -5.70
N TYR A 9 19.66 7.86 -6.20
CA TYR A 9 19.06 6.80 -5.38
C TYR A 9 19.06 5.46 -6.10
N THR A 10 18.86 4.39 -5.35
CA THR A 10 18.64 3.05 -5.87
C THR A 10 17.21 2.61 -5.59
N ALA A 11 16.49 2.19 -6.63
CA ALA A 11 15.12 1.68 -6.52
C ALA A 11 15.11 0.16 -6.42
N ILE A 12 14.32 -0.38 -5.49
CA ILE A 12 13.95 -1.79 -5.42
C ILE A 12 12.49 -1.88 -5.86
N TYR A 13 12.24 -2.67 -6.89
CA TYR A 13 10.91 -2.77 -7.50
C TYR A 13 10.10 -3.94 -6.96
N LEU A 14 8.91 -3.66 -6.44
CA LEU A 14 7.89 -4.68 -6.18
C LEU A 14 7.27 -5.09 -7.52
N GLU A 15 7.50 -6.34 -7.91
CA GLU A 15 7.01 -6.87 -9.20
C GLU A 15 5.58 -7.43 -9.05
N THR A 16 5.15 -7.70 -7.83
CA THR A 16 3.78 -8.08 -7.46
C THR A 16 3.37 -7.36 -6.17
N ILE A 17 2.06 -7.27 -5.90
CA ILE A 17 1.54 -6.75 -4.64
C ILE A 17 1.08 -7.94 -3.79
N SER A 18 1.91 -8.33 -2.82
CA SER A 18 1.63 -9.44 -1.91
C SER A 18 2.45 -9.31 -0.63
N ILE A 19 1.98 -9.91 0.47
CA ILE A 19 2.70 -9.95 1.76
C ILE A 19 4.13 -10.50 1.57
N ASN A 20 4.28 -11.58 0.81
CA ASN A 20 5.58 -12.22 0.59
C ASN A 20 6.55 -11.28 -0.16
N GLU A 21 6.08 -10.56 -1.18
CA GLU A 21 6.91 -9.61 -1.92
C GLU A 21 7.29 -8.41 -1.03
N PHE A 22 6.39 -7.95 -0.16
CA PHE A 22 6.69 -6.88 0.81
C PHE A 22 7.79 -7.30 1.77
N THR A 23 7.68 -8.48 2.40
CA THR A 23 8.70 -8.99 3.32
C THR A 23 10.06 -9.15 2.62
N LYS A 24 10.09 -9.77 1.44
CA LYS A 24 11.31 -9.90 0.63
C LYS A 24 11.92 -8.55 0.27
N SER A 25 11.10 -7.52 0.06
CA SER A 25 11.58 -6.19 -0.31
C SER A 25 12.35 -5.54 0.83
N ILE A 26 11.92 -5.74 2.08
CA ILE A 26 12.62 -5.24 3.27
C ILE A 26 13.98 -5.93 3.44
N GLU A 27 14.05 -7.24 3.19
CA GLU A 27 15.32 -7.97 3.22
C GLU A 27 16.28 -7.44 2.14
N LYS A 28 15.77 -7.24 0.92
CA LYS A 28 16.55 -6.67 -0.17
C LYS A 28 17.00 -5.26 0.13
N TYR A 29 16.15 -4.42 0.72
CA TYR A 29 16.48 -3.08 1.17
C TYR A 29 17.65 -3.10 2.14
N LYS A 30 17.60 -3.94 3.18
CA LYS A 30 18.68 -4.07 4.16
C LYS A 30 20.01 -4.48 3.51
N GLN A 31 19.97 -5.30 2.46
CA GLN A 31 21.18 -5.67 1.71
C GLN A 31 21.74 -4.48 0.90
N VAL A 32 20.89 -3.80 0.12
CA VAL A 32 21.32 -2.70 -0.77
C VAL A 32 21.76 -1.46 0.02
N LYS A 33 21.10 -1.18 1.16
CA LYS A 33 21.42 -0.04 2.02
C LYS A 33 22.83 -0.10 2.64
N LYS A 34 23.47 -1.28 2.67
CA LYS A 34 24.87 -1.43 3.10
C LYS A 34 25.85 -0.72 2.17
N THR A 35 25.52 -0.57 0.89
CA THR A 35 26.40 0.00 -0.13
C THR A 35 25.85 1.30 -0.73
N GLU A 36 24.53 1.48 -0.74
CA GLU A 36 23.87 2.62 -1.36
C GLU A 36 23.30 3.59 -0.30
N LYS A 37 23.61 4.89 -0.42
CA LYS A 37 23.19 5.92 0.53
C LYS A 37 21.67 6.12 0.56
N TYR A 38 21.06 6.23 -0.62
CA TYR A 38 19.62 6.45 -0.77
C TYR A 38 19.01 5.26 -1.51
N VAL A 39 18.07 4.58 -0.86
CA VAL A 39 17.40 3.39 -1.37
C VAL A 39 15.92 3.59 -1.13
N VAL A 40 15.09 3.28 -2.13
CA VAL A 40 13.63 3.36 -2.02
C VAL A 40 13.00 2.06 -2.52
N ILE A 41 11.90 1.65 -1.91
CA ILE A 41 11.05 0.57 -2.41
C ILE A 41 9.85 1.17 -3.11
N ARG A 42 9.57 0.70 -4.33
CA ARG A 42 8.38 1.12 -5.07
C ARG A 42 7.78 0.01 -5.91
N PRO A 43 6.46 -0.06 -6.06
CA PRO A 43 5.85 -0.97 -7.00
C PRO A 43 6.07 -0.55 -8.45
N THR A 44 6.04 -1.53 -9.35
CA THR A 44 5.96 -1.24 -10.79
C THR A 44 4.54 -0.80 -11.15
N LYS A 45 4.39 -0.03 -12.24
CA LYS A 45 3.06 0.33 -12.78
C LYS A 45 2.22 -0.90 -13.08
N LYS A 46 2.85 -1.95 -13.62
CA LYS A 46 2.20 -3.24 -13.89
C LYS A 46 1.66 -3.85 -12.60
N ALA A 47 2.48 -3.97 -11.55
CA ALA A 47 2.06 -4.54 -10.27
C ALA A 47 0.88 -3.79 -9.65
N ILE A 48 0.89 -2.45 -9.70
CA ILE A 48 -0.25 -1.63 -9.22
C ILE A 48 -1.51 -1.95 -10.03
N ASN A 49 -1.42 -1.94 -11.36
CA ASN A 49 -2.56 -2.19 -12.23
C ASN A 49 -3.14 -3.60 -12.02
N ASP A 50 -2.28 -4.61 -11.96
CA ASP A 50 -2.69 -6.00 -11.74
C ASP A 50 -3.40 -6.14 -10.37
N PHE A 51 -2.94 -5.42 -9.34
CA PHE A 51 -3.55 -5.43 -8.00
C PHE A 51 -4.89 -4.69 -7.95
N ILE A 52 -5.00 -3.56 -8.64
CA ILE A 52 -6.26 -2.81 -8.76
C ILE A 52 -7.29 -3.61 -9.55
N GLN A 53 -6.88 -4.29 -10.62
CA GLN A 53 -7.79 -5.09 -11.44
C GLN A 53 -8.36 -6.29 -10.68
N SER A 54 -7.63 -6.85 -9.73
CA SER A 54 -8.15 -7.91 -8.85
C SER A 54 -9.03 -7.38 -7.71
N HIS A 55 -9.06 -6.06 -7.48
CA HIS A 55 -9.86 -5.40 -6.45
C HIS A 55 -10.53 -4.13 -7.01
N PRO A 56 -11.55 -4.29 -7.89
CA PRO A 56 -12.02 -3.21 -8.77
C PRO A 56 -12.86 -2.13 -8.07
N LEU A 57 -13.21 -2.31 -6.79
CA LEU A 57 -14.07 -1.38 -6.07
C LEU A 57 -13.47 0.04 -6.03
N LEU A 58 -14.31 1.03 -6.36
CA LEU A 58 -13.94 2.43 -6.33
C LEU A 58 -14.27 3.07 -4.98
N LEU A 59 -13.48 4.05 -4.55
CA LEU A 59 -13.74 4.83 -3.34
C LEU A 59 -15.13 5.50 -3.34
N SER A 60 -15.61 5.90 -4.52
CA SER A 60 -16.94 6.53 -4.66
C SER A 60 -18.08 5.57 -4.30
N GLU A 61 -17.85 4.27 -4.48
CA GLU A 61 -18.83 3.19 -4.29
C GLU A 61 -18.89 2.70 -2.83
N CYS A 62 -17.93 3.10 -1.99
CA CYS A 62 -17.92 2.73 -0.58
C CYS A 62 -19.11 3.31 0.19
N THR A 63 -19.73 2.50 1.05
CA THR A 63 -20.81 2.89 1.95
C THR A 63 -20.37 2.73 3.41
N ILE A 64 -20.84 3.62 4.29
CA ILE A 64 -20.55 3.53 5.73
C ILE A 64 -21.09 2.21 6.27
N GLY A 65 -20.26 1.47 7.00
CA GLY A 65 -20.56 0.14 7.51
C GLY A 65 -20.07 -1.01 6.61
N ASP A 66 -19.60 -0.73 5.39
CA ASP A 66 -18.99 -1.75 4.55
C ASP A 66 -17.62 -2.19 5.09
N SER A 67 -17.29 -3.46 4.88
CA SER A 67 -15.99 -4.04 5.21
C SER A 67 -15.33 -4.63 3.97
N TYR A 68 -14.04 -4.40 3.80
CA TYR A 68 -13.26 -4.92 2.69
C TYR A 68 -11.97 -5.56 3.18
N GLU A 69 -11.66 -6.76 2.69
CA GLU A 69 -10.42 -7.44 3.01
C GLU A 69 -9.41 -7.25 1.88
N LEU A 70 -8.23 -6.72 2.20
CA LEU A 70 -7.11 -6.59 1.26
C LEU A 70 -5.87 -7.21 1.87
N LEU A 71 -5.34 -8.26 1.22
CA LEU A 71 -4.16 -8.99 1.68
C LEU A 71 -4.24 -9.41 3.17
N GLY A 72 -5.40 -9.91 3.61
CA GLY A 72 -5.61 -10.38 4.99
C GLY A 72 -5.83 -9.28 6.03
N ILE A 73 -6.00 -8.02 5.60
CA ILE A 73 -6.33 -6.88 6.46
C ILE A 73 -7.76 -6.47 6.18
N GLN A 74 -8.59 -6.44 7.22
CA GLN A 74 -9.95 -5.92 7.14
C GLN A 74 -9.95 -4.40 7.34
N PHE A 75 -10.57 -3.70 6.40
CA PHE A 75 -10.82 -2.26 6.42
C PHE A 75 -12.32 -2.01 6.48
N ASP A 76 -12.78 -1.31 7.53
CA ASP A 76 -14.18 -0.96 7.72
C ASP A 76 -14.41 0.52 7.38
N VAL A 77 -15.41 0.83 6.57
CA VAL A 77 -15.78 2.22 6.26
C VAL A 77 -16.54 2.81 7.44
N VAL A 78 -15.93 3.77 8.13
CA VAL A 78 -16.50 4.37 9.35
C VAL A 78 -17.07 5.77 9.14
N ASP A 79 -16.64 6.47 8.10
CA ASP A 79 -17.17 7.78 7.75
C ASP A 79 -17.05 8.05 6.24
N LYS A 80 -17.93 8.91 5.73
CA LYS A 80 -17.90 9.40 4.35
C LYS A 80 -18.37 10.86 4.35
N TYR A 81 -17.43 11.78 4.17
CA TYR A 81 -17.73 13.21 4.13
C TYR A 81 -17.27 13.83 2.82
N LYS A 82 -18.22 14.32 2.00
CA LYS A 82 -17.97 14.91 0.68
C LYS A 82 -17.09 14.01 -0.20
N SER A 83 -15.83 14.41 -0.39
CA SER A 83 -14.82 13.71 -1.19
C SER A 83 -13.81 12.99 -0.30
N LEU A 84 -14.20 12.52 0.89
CA LEU A 84 -13.36 11.75 1.80
C LEU A 84 -14.12 10.47 2.21
N VAL A 85 -13.41 9.35 2.27
CA VAL A 85 -13.87 8.11 2.91
C VAL A 85 -12.87 7.79 4.00
N THR A 86 -13.35 7.50 5.22
CA THR A 86 -12.50 7.06 6.32
C THR A 86 -12.64 5.55 6.47
N PHE A 87 -11.50 4.87 6.42
CA PHE A 87 -11.40 3.45 6.73
C PHE A 87 -10.77 3.27 8.10
N SER A 88 -11.36 2.43 8.93
CA SER A 88 -10.78 1.91 10.16
C SER A 88 -10.14 0.54 9.88
N TYR A 89 -9.02 0.25 10.53
CA TYR A 89 -8.40 -1.06 10.50
C TYR A 89 -7.67 -1.34 11.81
N LEU A 90 -7.36 -2.61 12.09
CA LEU A 90 -6.44 -2.95 13.16
C LEU A 90 -5.02 -2.93 12.61
N ASN A 91 -4.14 -2.15 13.22
CA ASN A 91 -2.73 -2.14 12.87
C ASN A 91 -2.02 -3.41 13.38
N ARG A 92 -0.73 -3.54 13.05
CA ARG A 92 0.07 -4.73 13.40
C ARG A 92 0.17 -4.99 14.92
N GLU A 93 -0.12 -3.99 15.75
CA GLU A 93 -0.13 -4.07 17.22
C GLU A 93 -1.53 -4.36 17.77
N GLY A 94 -2.53 -4.58 16.90
CA GLY A 94 -3.93 -4.77 17.27
C GLY A 94 -4.63 -3.48 17.70
N LYS A 95 -4.04 -2.31 17.46
CA LYS A 95 -4.67 -1.02 17.77
C LYS A 95 -5.50 -0.56 16.58
N LYS A 96 -6.67 0.01 16.86
CA LYS A 96 -7.52 0.63 15.84
C LYS A 96 -6.85 1.89 15.32
N GLU A 97 -6.68 1.97 14.00
CA GLU A 97 -6.16 3.12 13.27
C GLU A 97 -7.16 3.54 12.19
N GLU A 98 -7.06 4.77 11.71
CA GLU A 98 -7.91 5.31 10.66
C GLU A 98 -7.08 5.91 9.52
N VAL A 99 -7.57 5.76 8.29
CA VAL A 99 -7.00 6.38 7.10
C VAL A 99 -8.12 7.04 6.30
N THR A 100 -7.93 8.30 5.92
CA THR A 100 -8.98 9.12 5.27
C THR A 100 -8.51 9.60 3.88
N PRO A 101 -8.45 8.71 2.87
CA PRO A 101 -8.09 9.11 1.51
C PRO A 101 -9.10 10.08 0.88
N PHE A 102 -8.58 10.92 -0.02
CA PHE A 102 -9.41 11.77 -0.88
C PHE A 102 -10.01 10.97 -2.04
N ILE A 103 -11.34 11.05 -2.19
CA ILE A 103 -12.10 10.48 -3.29
C ILE A 103 -11.80 11.26 -4.57
N GLN A 104 -10.98 10.67 -5.42
CA GLN A 104 -11.06 10.93 -6.86
C GLN A 104 -12.05 9.92 -7.43
N SER A 105 -12.95 10.34 -8.32
CA SER A 105 -14.09 9.52 -8.79
C SER A 105 -13.67 8.18 -9.41
N THR A 106 -12.45 8.05 -9.89
CA THR A 106 -11.90 6.83 -10.50
C THR A 106 -10.86 6.13 -9.62
N ALA A 107 -10.67 6.56 -8.37
CA ALA A 107 -9.65 6.00 -7.49
C ALA A 107 -10.11 4.65 -6.91
N PRO A 108 -9.41 3.55 -7.21
CA PRO A 108 -9.71 2.24 -6.65
C PRO A 108 -9.26 2.15 -5.19
N VAL A 109 -10.06 1.51 -4.35
CA VAL A 109 -9.80 1.33 -2.91
C VAL A 109 -8.44 0.67 -2.68
N ALA A 110 -8.15 -0.41 -3.42
CA ALA A 110 -6.89 -1.13 -3.29
C ALA A 110 -5.67 -0.28 -3.67
N GLY A 111 -5.81 0.64 -4.62
CA GLY A 111 -4.72 1.55 -5.00
C GLY A 111 -4.40 2.57 -3.91
N VAL A 112 -5.43 3.12 -3.26
CA VAL A 112 -5.24 4.15 -2.23
C VAL A 112 -4.78 3.58 -0.89
N LEU A 113 -5.19 2.36 -0.55
CA LEU A 113 -4.81 1.69 0.70
C LEU A 113 -3.46 0.98 0.60
N LEU A 114 -2.82 0.94 -0.57
CA LEU A 114 -1.59 0.18 -0.79
C LEU A 114 -0.46 0.58 0.16
N GLU A 115 -0.30 1.87 0.43
CA GLU A 115 0.72 2.36 1.36
C GLU A 115 0.43 1.90 2.80
N THR A 116 -0.82 2.01 3.25
CA THR A 116 -1.28 1.52 4.55
C THR A 116 -1.05 0.01 4.71
N ILE A 117 -1.36 -0.78 3.67
CA ILE A 117 -1.12 -2.23 3.68
C ILE A 117 0.38 -2.53 3.76
N PHE A 118 1.21 -1.81 2.98
CA PHE A 118 2.65 -1.99 3.03
C PHE A 118 3.22 -1.66 4.42
N GLU A 119 2.76 -0.56 5.02
CA GLU A 119 3.14 -0.16 6.37
C GLU A 119 2.70 -1.18 7.43
N TYR A 120 1.47 -1.69 7.34
CA TYR A 120 0.99 -2.75 8.22
C TYR A 120 1.91 -3.97 8.19
N VAL A 121 2.27 -4.44 6.99
CA VAL A 121 3.09 -5.65 6.81
C VAL A 121 4.54 -5.43 7.23
N THR A 122 5.10 -4.24 6.99
CA THR A 122 6.56 -4.02 7.09
C THR A 122 7.00 -3.10 8.23
N GLY A 123 6.07 -2.32 8.79
CA GLY A 123 6.37 -1.22 9.72
C GLY A 123 7.12 -0.05 9.07
N LYS A 124 7.00 0.13 7.75
CA LYS A 124 7.64 1.20 6.97
C LYS A 124 6.67 1.78 5.97
N LEU A 125 6.72 3.10 5.76
CA LEU A 125 5.99 3.76 4.66
C LEU A 125 6.47 3.24 3.32
N LEU A 126 5.61 3.25 2.31
CA LEU A 126 6.06 2.97 0.96
C LEU A 126 7.01 4.09 0.51
N TYR A 127 8.04 3.79 -0.28
CA TYR A 127 9.08 4.77 -0.67
C TYR A 127 9.99 5.31 0.46
N PHE A 128 10.02 4.66 1.63
CA PHE A 128 10.93 4.97 2.74
C PHE A 128 12.44 4.84 2.42
#